data_AF-A0A7X8Z6S6-F1
#
_entry.id   AF-A0A7X8Z6S6-F1
#
_cell.length_a   1.000
_cell.length_b   1.000
_cell.length_c   1.000
_cell.angle_alpha   90.00
_cell.angle_beta   90.00
_cell.angle_gamma   90.00
#
_symmetry.space_group_name_H-M   'P 1'
#
loop_
_entity.id
_entity.type
_entity.pdbx_description
1 polymer ?
#
loop_
_entity_poly.entity_id
_entity_poly.type
_entity_poly.pdbx_seq_one_letter_code
_entity_poly.pdbx_strand_id
1 'polypeptide(L)'
;MGFSPVGGARYYGIGNEYLGVLLGGSVTGITFLWDLTGRRAPASRGKIHPCLIPPISVILFLLWLYAVAVPWHGANLGGAIALAVTYLVTGFSFSGRRFSVRQRFLLALAGVAALLFLLGVADLLRAPEVQSHLGLLVTLLRVEGPAAAVPVIWRKLKMNLTLIEYTVWSRVFLTFLIVLAVLFLRPGGKTAGIDRRFPALAKGVRGALAGSITALAVNDSGIVAAATGLLFPVVLLTMMILEEYAYSQN
;
A
#
# COMPACT_ATOMS: atom_id res chain seq x y z
N MET A 1 -11.12 -2.42 11.26
CA MET A 1 -11.71 -1.94 12.52
C MET A 1 -10.82 -2.44 13.64
N GLY A 2 -9.82 -1.64 14.00
CA GLY A 2 -9.06 -1.75 15.23
C GLY A 2 -9.43 -0.60 16.17
N PHE A 3 -9.34 -0.87 17.48
CA PHE A 3 -9.54 0.03 18.62
C PHE A 3 -10.99 0.34 19.08
N SER A 4 -11.68 -0.68 19.60
CA SER A 4 -12.35 -0.58 20.91
C SER A 4 -12.74 -1.99 21.41
N PRO A 5 -12.34 -2.40 22.63
CA PRO A 5 -12.70 -3.70 23.20
C PRO A 5 -14.21 -3.86 23.44
N VAL A 6 -14.98 -2.77 23.35
CA VAL A 6 -16.45 -2.75 23.53
C VAL A 6 -17.20 -2.95 22.21
N GLY A 7 -16.52 -2.83 21.05
CA GLY A 7 -17.17 -2.73 19.73
C GLY A 7 -17.27 -4.02 18.90
N GLY A 8 -16.82 -5.18 19.40
CA GLY A 8 -16.96 -6.45 18.69
C GLY A 8 -16.26 -6.51 17.32
N ALA A 9 -15.07 -5.90 17.18
CA ALA A 9 -14.27 -6.03 15.97
C ALA A 9 -13.40 -7.31 15.99
N ARG A 10 -13.15 -7.90 14.81
CA ARG A 10 -12.49 -9.20 14.61
C ARG A 10 -11.14 -9.30 15.36
N TYR A 11 -11.02 -10.29 16.24
CA TYR A 11 -9.79 -10.66 16.96
C TYR A 11 -8.81 -11.52 16.12
N TYR A 12 -9.00 -11.60 14.80
CA TYR A 12 -8.23 -12.44 13.90
C TYR A 12 -7.96 -11.71 12.58
N GLY A 13 -6.71 -11.73 12.10
CA GLY A 13 -6.30 -11.03 10.89
C GLY A 13 -5.49 -9.76 11.10
N ILE A 14 -4.80 -9.33 10.03
CA ILE A 14 -4.16 -8.01 9.96
C ILE A 14 -5.24 -6.95 9.73
N GLY A 15 -5.47 -6.12 10.74
CA GLY A 15 -6.38 -4.98 10.68
C GLY A 15 -5.99 -3.95 9.61
N ASN A 16 -6.97 -3.18 9.13
CA ASN A 16 -6.79 -2.20 8.06
C ASN A 16 -5.87 -1.04 8.46
N GLU A 17 -5.86 -0.68 9.74
CA GLU A 17 -4.96 0.29 10.35
C GLU A 17 -3.51 -0.17 10.16
N TYR A 18 -3.23 -1.42 10.57
CA TYR A 18 -1.91 -2.05 10.52
C TYR A 18 -1.47 -2.32 9.08
N LEU A 19 -2.42 -2.72 8.22
CA LEU A 19 -2.19 -2.88 6.78
C LEU A 19 -1.64 -1.59 6.16
N GLY A 20 -2.27 -0.43 6.42
CA GLY A 20 -1.79 0.82 5.86
C GLY A 20 -0.40 1.20 6.41
N VAL A 21 -0.17 1.05 7.72
CA VAL A 21 1.16 1.23 8.33
C VAL A 21 2.21 0.37 7.63
N LEU A 22 1.91 -0.91 7.39
CA LEU A 22 2.80 -1.86 6.72
C LEU A 22 3.01 -1.49 5.24
N LEU A 23 1.96 -1.13 4.52
CA LEU A 23 2.02 -0.68 3.12
C LEU A 23 2.92 0.55 2.97
N GLY A 24 2.62 1.61 3.72
CA GLY A 24 3.36 2.87 3.69
C GLY A 24 4.79 2.71 4.18
N GLY A 25 4.98 2.04 5.32
CA GLY A 25 6.27 1.84 5.95
C GLY A 25 7.22 0.97 5.12
N SER A 26 6.73 -0.14 4.58
CA SER A 26 7.57 -1.05 3.78
C SER A 26 8.07 -0.39 2.50
N VAL A 27 7.18 0.23 1.71
CA VAL A 27 7.57 0.85 0.45
C VAL A 27 8.44 2.10 0.68
N THR A 28 8.11 2.92 1.68
CA THR A 28 8.86 4.14 2.01
C THR A 28 10.24 3.79 2.54
N GLY A 29 10.33 2.85 3.49
CA GLY A 29 11.61 2.43 4.08
C GLY A 29 12.54 1.81 3.05
N ILE A 30 12.04 0.90 2.21
CA ILE A 30 12.84 0.26 1.16
C ILE A 30 13.32 1.29 0.14
N THR A 31 12.43 2.15 -0.37
CA THR A 31 12.82 3.15 -1.37
C THR A 31 13.72 4.25 -0.83
N PHE A 32 13.57 4.63 0.44
CA PHE A 32 14.50 5.54 1.10
C PHE A 32 15.89 4.91 1.27
N LEU A 33 15.97 3.64 1.66
CA LEU A 33 17.25 2.91 1.73
C LEU A 33 17.97 2.85 0.38
N TRP A 34 17.24 2.74 -0.73
CA TRP A 34 17.83 2.82 -2.08
C TRP A 34 18.48 4.17 -2.34
N ASP A 35 17.84 5.27 -1.96
CA ASP A 35 18.43 6.60 -2.14
C ASP A 35 19.64 6.83 -1.22
N LEU A 36 19.64 6.26 -0.02
CA LEU A 36 20.79 6.36 0.91
C LEU A 36 22.02 5.58 0.41
N THR A 37 21.81 4.45 -0.25
CA THR A 37 22.87 3.57 -0.76
C THR A 37 23.35 3.94 -2.16
N GLY A 38 22.48 4.54 -2.98
CA GLY A 38 22.84 5.09 -4.30
C GLY A 38 23.61 6.40 -4.22
N ARG A 39 23.48 7.13 -3.11
CA ARG A 39 24.40 8.23 -2.77
C ARG A 39 25.76 7.64 -2.45
N ARG A 40 26.84 8.24 -2.97
CA ARG A 40 28.22 7.91 -2.58
C ARG A 40 28.34 8.05 -1.06
N ALA A 41 28.10 6.97 -0.33
CA ALA A 41 28.26 6.95 1.11
C ALA A 41 29.72 7.28 1.43
N PRO A 42 30.00 8.17 2.41
CA PRO A 42 31.35 8.32 2.93
C PRO A 42 31.85 6.93 3.36
N ALA A 43 33.10 6.61 3.00
CA ALA A 43 33.66 5.27 2.88
C ALA A 43 33.69 4.39 4.16
N SER A 44 33.00 4.77 5.24
CA SER A 44 33.12 4.24 6.59
C SER A 44 31.87 3.54 7.15
N ARG A 45 30.79 3.36 6.38
CA ARG A 45 29.66 2.49 6.77
C ARG A 45 29.50 1.33 5.78
N GLY A 46 29.42 0.11 6.32
CA GLY A 46 29.47 -1.17 5.59
C GLY A 46 28.76 -1.12 4.24
N LYS A 47 29.52 -1.37 3.17
CA LYS A 47 29.06 -1.27 1.78
C LYS A 47 28.08 -2.41 1.48
N ILE A 48 26.78 -2.15 1.58
CA ILE A 48 25.80 -2.99 0.89
C ILE A 48 26.03 -2.77 -0.60
N HIS A 49 26.44 -3.81 -1.33
CA HIS A 49 26.68 -3.69 -2.76
C HIS A 49 25.38 -3.24 -3.47
N PRO A 50 25.42 -2.20 -4.32
CA PRO A 50 24.22 -1.66 -4.97
C PRO A 50 23.49 -2.70 -5.85
N CYS A 51 24.17 -3.78 -6.26
CA CYS A 51 23.58 -4.90 -6.99
C CYS A 51 22.67 -5.80 -6.11
N LEU A 52 22.88 -5.85 -4.79
CA LEU A 52 22.10 -6.68 -3.86
C LEU A 52 20.77 -6.04 -3.46
N ILE A 53 20.62 -4.73 -3.67
CA ILE A 53 19.48 -3.96 -3.21
C ILE A 53 18.18 -4.33 -3.95
N PRO A 54 18.16 -4.45 -5.29
CA PRO A 54 16.98 -4.90 -6.02
C PRO A 54 16.45 -6.27 -5.59
N PRO A 55 17.25 -7.35 -5.52
CA PRO A 55 16.73 -8.66 -5.14
C PRO A 55 16.26 -8.69 -3.67
N ILE A 56 16.96 -8.03 -2.74
CA ILE A 56 16.52 -7.93 -1.34
C ILE A 56 15.15 -7.23 -1.26
N SER A 57 14.95 -6.18 -2.04
CA SER A 57 13.69 -5.42 -2.03
C SER A 57 12.52 -6.25 -2.54
N VAL A 58 12.74 -7.04 -3.60
CA VAL A 58 11.74 -7.98 -4.11
C VAL A 58 11.40 -9.03 -3.06
N ILE A 59 12.40 -9.59 -2.38
CA ILE A 59 12.19 -10.57 -1.30
C ILE A 59 11.37 -9.95 -0.16
N LEU A 60 11.69 -8.74 0.28
CA LEU A 60 10.96 -8.05 1.33
C LEU A 60 9.52 -7.74 0.93
N PHE A 61 9.28 -7.28 -0.31
CA PHE A 61 7.93 -7.06 -0.83
C PHE A 61 7.12 -8.36 -0.90
N LEU A 62 7.72 -9.46 -1.37
CA LEU A 62 7.06 -10.76 -1.41
C LEU A 62 6.77 -11.28 0.01
N LEU A 63 7.69 -11.09 0.96
CA LEU A 63 7.50 -11.47 2.35
C LEU A 63 6.31 -10.73 2.98
N TRP A 64 6.23 -9.42 2.79
CA TRP A 64 5.12 -8.62 3.33
C TRP A 64 3.79 -8.94 2.64
N LEU A 65 3.81 -9.13 1.32
CA LEU A 65 2.64 -9.57 0.57
C LEU A 65 2.15 -10.93 1.08
N TYR A 66 3.06 -11.88 1.28
CA TYR A 66 2.75 -13.19 1.84
C TYR A 66 2.17 -13.07 3.25
N ALA A 67 2.79 -12.31 4.14
CA ALA A 67 2.32 -12.12 5.51
C ALA A 67 0.87 -11.63 5.59
N VAL A 68 0.43 -10.79 4.65
CA VAL A 68 -0.94 -10.25 4.59
C VAL A 68 -1.91 -11.16 3.82
N ALA A 69 -1.45 -11.82 2.76
CA ALA A 69 -2.28 -12.64 1.89
C ALA A 69 -2.57 -14.03 2.47
N VAL A 70 -1.71 -14.51 3.36
CA VAL A 70 -1.78 -15.85 3.92
C VAL A 70 -3.08 -16.07 4.72
N PRO A 71 -3.87 -17.12 4.39
CA PRO A 71 -5.14 -17.37 5.06
C PRO A 71 -5.06 -17.69 6.56
N TRP A 72 -3.98 -18.34 7.03
CA TRP A 72 -3.86 -18.78 8.43
C TRP A 72 -3.48 -17.68 9.44
N HIS A 73 -3.14 -16.48 8.97
CA HIS A 73 -2.96 -15.30 9.81
C HIS A 73 -4.18 -14.38 9.82
N GLY A 74 -5.30 -14.82 9.23
CA GLY A 74 -6.49 -14.00 8.97
C GLY A 74 -6.29 -13.12 7.74
N ALA A 75 -6.38 -13.76 6.57
CA ALA A 75 -6.16 -13.11 5.28
C ALA A 75 -6.96 -11.82 5.12
N ASN A 76 -6.24 -10.75 4.82
CA ASN A 76 -6.84 -9.49 4.40
C ASN A 76 -6.72 -9.41 2.87
N LEU A 77 -7.72 -9.94 2.16
CA LEU A 77 -7.73 -9.96 0.69
C LEU A 77 -7.58 -8.55 0.11
N GLY A 78 -8.30 -7.57 0.67
CA GLY A 78 -8.19 -6.18 0.25
C GLY A 78 -6.79 -5.61 0.50
N GLY A 79 -6.15 -6.01 1.60
CA GLY A 79 -4.76 -5.70 1.88
C GLY A 79 -3.76 -6.33 0.93
N ALA A 80 -3.95 -7.60 0.56
CA ALA A 80 -3.12 -8.28 -0.42
C ALA A 80 -3.19 -7.59 -1.79
N ILE A 81 -4.39 -7.21 -2.23
CA ILE A 81 -4.58 -6.44 -3.47
C ILE A 81 -3.88 -5.07 -3.38
N ALA A 82 -4.05 -4.34 -2.27
CA ALA A 82 -3.44 -3.03 -2.08
C ALA A 82 -1.90 -3.09 -2.07
N LEU A 83 -1.31 -4.08 -1.38
CA LEU A 83 0.15 -4.31 -1.39
C LEU A 83 0.65 -4.71 -2.77
N ALA A 84 -0.04 -5.60 -3.47
CA ALA A 84 0.32 -5.97 -4.83
C ALA A 84 0.34 -4.76 -5.77
N VAL A 85 -0.68 -3.91 -5.74
CA VAL A 85 -0.70 -2.67 -6.54
C VAL A 85 0.46 -1.75 -6.14
N THR A 86 0.69 -1.56 -4.84
CA THR A 86 1.81 -0.74 -4.32
C THR A 86 3.14 -1.21 -4.89
N TYR A 87 3.44 -2.49 -4.77
CA TYR A 87 4.73 -3.06 -5.15
C TYR A 87 4.90 -3.16 -6.67
N LEU A 88 3.83 -3.46 -7.43
CA LEU A 88 3.86 -3.47 -8.90
C LEU A 88 4.10 -2.06 -9.45
N VAL A 89 3.35 -1.05 -8.97
CA VAL A 89 3.53 0.35 -9.40
C VAL A 89 4.94 0.85 -9.06
N THR A 90 5.44 0.50 -7.88
CA THR A 90 6.80 0.83 -7.45
C THR A 90 7.84 0.15 -8.34
N GLY A 91 7.73 -1.17 -8.54
CA GLY A 91 8.65 -1.97 -9.36
C GLY A 91 8.70 -1.53 -10.83
N PHE A 92 7.55 -1.24 -11.44
CA PHE A 92 7.51 -0.70 -12.81
C PHE A 92 8.23 0.64 -12.91
N SER A 93 8.15 1.47 -11.88
CA SER A 93 8.86 2.76 -11.83
C SER A 93 10.39 2.59 -11.74
N PHE A 94 10.88 1.44 -11.29
CA PHE A 94 12.32 1.10 -11.27
C PHE A 94 12.82 0.40 -12.52
N SER A 95 11.94 -0.20 -13.32
CA SER A 95 12.32 -0.97 -14.52
C SER A 95 13.06 -0.17 -15.61
N GLY A 96 13.05 1.18 -15.54
CA GLY A 96 13.66 2.06 -16.54
C GLY A 96 12.98 2.03 -17.92
N ARG A 97 12.01 1.13 -18.11
CA ARG A 97 11.25 1.00 -19.35
C ARG A 97 10.16 2.06 -19.43
N ARG A 98 10.00 2.65 -20.61
CA ARG A 98 8.92 3.61 -20.90
C ARG A 98 7.61 2.86 -21.15
N PHE A 99 7.01 2.33 -20.09
CA PHE A 99 5.67 1.76 -20.19
C PHE A 99 4.64 2.87 -20.38
N SER A 100 3.73 2.71 -21.33
CA SER A 100 2.57 3.58 -21.44
C SER A 100 1.69 3.45 -20.18
N VAL A 101 0.86 4.47 -19.88
CA VAL A 101 -0.08 4.41 -18.75
C VAL A 101 -0.98 3.16 -18.87
N ARG A 102 -1.44 2.87 -20.09
CA ARG A 102 -2.24 1.68 -20.40
C ARG A 102 -1.49 0.38 -20.10
N GLN A 103 -0.22 0.27 -20.49
CA GLN A 103 0.59 -0.92 -20.20
C GLN A 103 0.80 -1.12 -18.70
N ARG A 104 1.10 -0.05 -17.94
CA ARG A 104 1.24 -0.13 -16.48
C ARG A 104 -0.05 -0.60 -15.81
N PHE A 105 -1.18 -0.05 -16.26
CA PHE A 105 -2.49 -0.45 -15.76
C PHE A 105 -2.80 -1.92 -16.06
N LEU A 106 -2.61 -2.37 -17.31
CA LEU A 106 -2.86 -3.76 -17.71
C LEU A 106 -1.94 -4.76 -16.98
N LEU A 107 -0.66 -4.43 -16.80
CA LEU A 107 0.28 -5.28 -16.07
C LEU A 107 -0.04 -5.33 -14.57
N ALA A 108 -0.43 -4.20 -13.97
CA ALA A 108 -0.88 -4.17 -12.58
C ALA A 108 -2.15 -5.02 -12.41
N LEU A 109 -3.11 -4.88 -13.32
CA LEU A 109 -4.34 -5.67 -13.33
C LEU A 109 -4.06 -7.16 -13.50
N ALA A 110 -3.18 -7.54 -14.44
CA ALA A 110 -2.78 -8.92 -14.65
C ALA A 110 -2.07 -9.50 -13.42
N GLY A 111 -1.18 -8.74 -12.77
CA GLY A 111 -0.50 -9.16 -11.54
C GLY A 111 -1.49 -9.37 -10.37
N VAL A 112 -2.45 -8.46 -10.20
CA VAL A 112 -3.53 -8.61 -9.21
C VAL A 112 -4.40 -9.82 -9.54
N ALA A 113 -4.79 -10.01 -10.80
CA ALA A 113 -5.58 -11.16 -11.23
C ALA A 113 -4.85 -12.48 -10.97
N ALA A 114 -3.55 -12.55 -11.26
CA ALA A 114 -2.71 -13.71 -10.96
C ALA A 114 -2.64 -14.00 -9.46
N LEU A 115 -2.48 -12.96 -8.63
CA LEU A 115 -2.52 -13.10 -7.17
C LEU A 115 -3.87 -13.65 -6.70
N LEU A 116 -4.98 -13.08 -7.18
CA LEU A 116 -6.33 -13.53 -6.83
C LEU A 116 -6.58 -14.97 -7.26
N PHE A 117 -6.10 -15.35 -8.44
CA PHE A 117 -6.17 -16.73 -8.92
C PHE A 117 -5.41 -17.68 -8.01
N LEU A 118 -4.15 -17.35 -7.66
CA LEU A 118 -3.33 -18.17 -6.76
C LEU A 118 -3.97 -18.32 -5.38
N LEU A 119 -4.48 -17.22 -4.81
CA LEU A 119 -5.17 -17.24 -3.52
C LEU A 119 -6.47 -18.04 -3.60
N GLY A 120 -7.24 -17.88 -4.68
CA GLY A 120 -8.48 -18.63 -4.89
C GLY A 120 -8.25 -20.13 -5.02
N VAL A 121 -7.25 -20.55 -5.80
CA VAL A 121 -6.87 -21.96 -5.90
C VAL A 121 -6.40 -22.50 -4.55
N ALA A 122 -5.54 -21.76 -3.85
CA ALA A 122 -5.04 -22.18 -2.53
C ALA A 122 -6.14 -22.28 -1.46
N ASP A 123 -7.23 -21.52 -1.61
CA ASP A 123 -8.38 -21.55 -0.71
C ASP A 123 -9.38 -22.66 -1.07
N LEU A 124 -9.59 -22.92 -2.36
CA LEU A 124 -10.46 -24.01 -2.85
C LEU A 124 -9.94 -25.41 -2.53
N LEU A 125 -8.62 -25.56 -2.36
CA LEU A 125 -8.01 -26.81 -1.93
C LEU A 125 -8.23 -27.13 -0.44
N ARG A 126 -8.88 -26.25 0.32
CA ARG A 126 -9.15 -26.40 1.75
C ARG A 126 -10.55 -26.95 2.01
N ALA A 127 -10.69 -27.61 3.16
CA ALA A 127 -11.99 -28.07 3.64
C ALA A 127 -12.98 -26.89 3.74
N PRO A 128 -14.27 -27.08 3.37
CA PRO A 128 -15.27 -26.01 3.35
C PRO A 128 -15.41 -25.24 4.67
N GLU A 129 -15.16 -25.92 5.79
CA GLU A 129 -15.24 -25.39 7.16
C GLU A 129 -14.12 -24.38 7.50
N VAL A 130 -13.03 -24.37 6.73
CA VAL A 130 -11.84 -23.50 6.94
C VAL A 130 -11.61 -22.56 5.75
N GLN A 131 -12.55 -22.49 4.80
CA GLN A 131 -12.43 -21.61 3.64
C GLN A 131 -12.45 -20.14 4.06
N SER A 132 -11.60 -19.34 3.41
CA SER A 132 -11.59 -17.90 3.61
C SER A 132 -12.85 -17.23 3.04
N HIS A 133 -12.99 -15.94 3.30
CA HIS A 133 -14.03 -15.12 2.67
C HIS A 133 -14.00 -15.16 1.13
N LEU A 134 -12.87 -15.51 0.53
CA LEU A 134 -12.74 -15.65 -0.92
C LEU A 134 -13.43 -16.94 -1.39
N GLY A 135 -13.19 -18.09 -0.75
CA GLY A 135 -13.86 -19.35 -1.04
C GLY A 135 -15.37 -19.31 -0.80
N LEU A 136 -15.80 -18.64 0.28
CA LEU A 136 -17.22 -18.36 0.53
C LEU A 136 -17.83 -17.47 -0.56
N LEU A 137 -17.16 -16.40 -0.99
CA LEU A 137 -17.64 -15.53 -2.06
C LEU A 137 -17.72 -16.27 -3.40
N VAL A 138 -16.73 -17.11 -3.72
CA VAL A 138 -16.73 -17.92 -4.95
C VAL A 138 -17.86 -18.93 -4.95
N THR A 139 -18.12 -19.56 -3.80
CA THR A 139 -19.23 -20.51 -3.63
C THR A 139 -20.57 -19.80 -3.77
N LEU A 140 -20.72 -18.63 -3.14
CA LEU A 140 -21.93 -17.80 -3.21
C LEU A 140 -22.20 -17.31 -4.64
N LEU A 141 -21.16 -16.90 -5.37
CA LEU A 141 -21.25 -16.54 -6.79
C LEU A 141 -21.59 -17.72 -7.70
N ARG A 142 -21.14 -18.94 -7.37
CA ARG A 142 -21.50 -20.16 -8.12
C ARG A 142 -22.95 -20.56 -7.90
N VAL A 143 -23.47 -20.39 -6.69
CA VAL A 143 -24.82 -20.84 -6.31
C VAL A 143 -25.88 -19.81 -6.68
N GLU A 144 -25.65 -18.53 -6.37
CA GLU A 144 -26.66 -17.46 -6.52
C GLU A 144 -26.39 -16.55 -7.73
N GLY A 145 -25.31 -16.80 -8.48
CA GLY A 145 -24.92 -16.02 -9.64
C GLY A 145 -24.30 -14.65 -9.32
N PRO A 146 -23.97 -13.84 -10.35
CA PRO A 146 -23.27 -12.56 -10.18
C PRO A 146 -24.04 -11.52 -9.37
N ALA A 147 -25.38 -11.62 -9.35
CA ALA A 147 -26.26 -10.69 -8.63
C ALA A 147 -26.01 -10.71 -7.11
N ALA A 148 -25.52 -11.83 -6.57
CA ALA A 148 -25.24 -11.99 -5.15
C ALA A 148 -24.04 -11.16 -4.66
N ALA A 149 -23.20 -10.64 -5.58
CA ALA A 149 -22.15 -9.68 -5.24
C ALA A 149 -22.68 -8.29 -4.88
N VAL A 150 -23.85 -7.90 -5.41
CA VAL A 150 -24.43 -6.55 -5.23
C VAL A 150 -24.60 -6.19 -3.75
N PRO A 151 -25.25 -7.01 -2.89
CA PRO A 151 -25.41 -6.68 -1.48
C PRO A 151 -24.07 -6.64 -0.72
N VAL A 152 -23.10 -7.47 -1.10
CA VAL A 152 -21.74 -7.45 -0.53
C VAL A 152 -21.06 -6.12 -0.84
N ILE A 153 -21.07 -5.71 -2.11
CA ILE A 153 -20.50 -4.44 -2.56
C ILE A 153 -21.20 -3.25 -1.89
N TRP A 154 -22.53 -3.26 -1.84
CA TRP A 154 -23.31 -2.19 -1.20
C TRP A 154 -22.97 -2.03 0.28
N ARG A 155 -22.84 -3.14 1.02
CA ARG A 155 -22.43 -3.12 2.43
C ARG A 155 -21.03 -2.52 2.59
N LYS A 156 -20.07 -2.90 1.73
CA LYS A 156 -18.69 -2.36 1.74
C LYS A 156 -18.66 -0.86 1.45
N LEU A 157 -19.44 -0.42 0.48
CA LEU A 157 -19.54 0.99 0.10
C LEU A 157 -20.18 1.82 1.21
N LYS A 158 -21.30 1.37 1.77
CA LYS A 158 -21.98 2.02 2.89
C LYS A 158 -21.03 2.18 4.08
N MET A 159 -20.26 1.15 4.41
CA MET A 159 -19.29 1.21 5.50
C MET A 159 -18.19 2.28 5.24
N ASN A 160 -17.62 2.32 4.03
CA ASN A 160 -16.65 3.37 3.69
C ASN A 160 -17.28 4.77 3.75
N LEU A 161 -18.50 4.95 3.25
CA LEU A 161 -19.20 6.24 3.30
C LEU A 161 -19.44 6.70 4.75
N THR A 162 -19.91 5.82 5.63
CA THR A 162 -20.06 6.14 7.06
C THR A 162 -18.72 6.49 7.69
N LEU A 163 -17.65 5.74 7.42
CA LEU A 163 -16.33 6.08 7.97
C LEU A 163 -15.80 7.40 7.41
N ILE A 164 -16.08 7.69 6.14
CA ILE A 164 -15.72 8.95 5.50
C ILE A 164 -16.41 10.13 6.21
N GLU A 165 -17.69 9.98 6.55
CA GLU A 165 -18.49 11.01 7.22
C GLU A 165 -18.12 11.20 8.70
N TYR A 166 -17.88 10.11 9.44
CA TYR A 166 -17.86 10.14 10.91
C TYR A 166 -16.49 10.00 11.57
N THR A 167 -15.40 9.72 10.82
CA THR A 167 -14.09 9.46 11.44
C THR A 167 -13.03 10.52 11.12
N VAL A 168 -12.08 10.66 12.07
CA VAL A 168 -10.91 11.54 11.92
C VAL A 168 -10.04 11.13 10.73
N TRP A 169 -10.08 9.86 10.33
CA TRP A 169 -9.27 9.28 9.26
C TRP A 169 -9.49 9.95 7.90
N SER A 170 -10.70 10.41 7.60
CA SER A 170 -11.00 11.13 6.35
C SER A 170 -10.26 12.45 6.29
N ARG A 171 -10.23 13.20 7.40
CA ARG A 171 -9.51 14.46 7.52
C ARG A 171 -8.00 14.23 7.44
N VAL A 172 -7.50 13.18 8.07
CA VAL A 172 -6.08 12.78 8.00
C VAL A 172 -5.68 12.43 6.57
N PHE A 173 -6.46 11.56 5.91
CA PHE A 173 -6.20 11.17 4.52
C PHE A 173 -6.22 12.36 3.57
N LEU A 174 -7.23 13.23 3.68
CA LEU A 174 -7.33 14.44 2.86
C LEU A 174 -6.15 15.39 3.12
N THR A 175 -5.76 15.57 4.38
CA THR A 175 -4.58 16.37 4.75
C THR A 175 -3.32 15.82 4.10
N PHE A 176 -3.10 14.50 4.17
CA PHE A 176 -1.97 13.85 3.53
C PHE A 176 -1.97 14.00 2.00
N LEU A 177 -3.13 13.90 1.35
CA LEU A 177 -3.24 14.18 -0.09
C LEU A 177 -2.91 15.62 -0.43
N ILE A 178 -3.39 16.59 0.37
CA ILE A 178 -3.08 18.01 0.17
C ILE A 178 -1.58 18.26 0.34
N VAL A 179 -0.96 17.70 1.38
CA VAL A 179 0.49 17.82 1.59
C VAL A 179 1.25 17.25 0.39
N LEU A 180 0.95 16.02 -0.05
CA LEU A 180 1.59 15.44 -1.24
C LEU A 180 1.36 16.29 -2.49
N ALA A 181 0.15 16.81 -2.71
CA ALA A 181 -0.15 17.66 -3.85
C ALA A 181 0.67 18.95 -3.82
N VAL A 182 0.79 19.61 -2.66
CA VAL A 182 1.62 20.81 -2.50
C VAL A 182 3.09 20.48 -2.79
N LEU A 183 3.61 19.40 -2.21
CA LEU A 183 5.02 19.01 -2.35
C LEU A 183 5.40 18.67 -3.79
N PHE A 184 4.52 18.00 -4.55
CA PHE A 184 4.84 17.54 -5.91
C PHE A 184 4.36 18.48 -7.04
N LEU A 185 3.24 19.21 -6.86
CA LEU A 185 2.68 20.08 -7.91
C LEU A 185 3.16 21.53 -7.80
N ARG A 186 3.52 21.99 -6.60
CA ARG A 186 4.03 23.34 -6.37
C ARG A 186 5.32 23.30 -5.56
N PRO A 187 6.41 22.72 -6.11
CA PRO A 187 7.69 22.74 -5.43
C PRO A 187 8.18 24.20 -5.30
N GLY A 188 8.12 24.75 -4.08
CA GLY A 188 8.87 25.96 -3.72
C GLY A 188 10.38 25.69 -3.72
N GLY A 189 11.21 26.74 -3.59
CA GLY A 189 12.66 26.65 -3.80
C GLY A 189 13.38 25.52 -3.04
N LYS A 190 12.99 25.22 -1.79
CA LYS A 190 13.61 24.15 -0.97
C LYS A 190 12.97 22.76 -1.14
N THR A 191 11.75 22.71 -1.66
CA THR A 191 11.08 21.45 -2.04
C THR A 191 11.38 21.06 -3.50
N ALA A 192 11.90 22.01 -4.28
CA ALA A 192 12.29 21.82 -5.66
C ALA A 192 13.44 20.82 -5.75
N GLY A 193 13.20 19.74 -6.49
CA GLY A 193 14.21 18.72 -6.71
C GLY A 193 14.30 17.65 -5.62
N ILE A 194 13.37 17.56 -4.67
CA ILE A 194 13.29 16.38 -3.76
C ILE A 194 13.16 15.09 -4.57
N ASP A 195 12.36 15.12 -5.64
CA ASP A 195 12.21 14.03 -6.59
C ASP A 195 13.50 13.72 -7.38
N ARG A 196 14.39 14.70 -7.54
CA ARG A 196 15.73 14.52 -8.13
C ARG A 196 16.76 14.03 -7.11
N ARG A 197 16.66 14.50 -5.87
CA ARG A 197 17.58 14.19 -4.77
C ARG A 197 17.29 12.79 -4.19
N PHE A 198 16.02 12.43 -4.11
CA PHE A 198 15.49 11.16 -3.60
C PHE A 198 14.55 10.50 -4.64
N PRO A 199 15.10 10.12 -5.81
CA PRO A 199 14.31 9.58 -6.92
C PRO A 199 13.68 8.22 -6.61
N ALA A 200 14.29 7.38 -5.77
CA ALA A 200 13.70 6.11 -5.37
C ALA A 200 12.51 6.36 -4.44
N LEU A 201 12.66 7.22 -3.42
CA LEU A 201 11.59 7.60 -2.49
C LEU A 201 10.40 8.20 -3.24
N ALA A 202 10.64 9.08 -4.22
CA ALA A 202 9.55 9.65 -5.03
C ALA A 202 8.76 8.58 -5.79
N LYS A 203 9.41 7.52 -6.27
CA LYS A 203 8.73 6.35 -6.88
C LYS A 203 7.95 5.55 -5.83
N GLY A 204 8.52 5.36 -4.65
CA GLY A 204 7.86 4.71 -3.51
C GLY A 204 6.60 5.44 -3.06
N VAL A 205 6.63 6.76 -2.98
CA VAL A 205 5.47 7.61 -2.63
C VAL A 205 4.34 7.45 -3.66
N ARG A 206 4.66 7.39 -4.95
CA ARG A 206 3.66 7.12 -6.01
C ARG A 206 3.06 5.72 -5.86
N GLY A 207 3.88 4.73 -5.51
CA GLY A 207 3.43 3.38 -5.17
C GLY A 207 2.50 3.37 -3.96
N ALA A 208 2.88 4.03 -2.87
CA ALA A 208 2.09 4.15 -1.65
C ALA A 208 0.74 4.85 -1.91
N LEU A 209 0.72 5.88 -2.75
CA LEU A 209 -0.50 6.56 -3.16
C LEU A 209 -1.43 5.64 -3.96
N ALA A 210 -0.91 4.92 -4.96
CA ALA A 210 -1.69 3.94 -5.73
C ALA A 210 -2.24 2.83 -4.82
N GLY A 211 -1.41 2.34 -3.90
CA GLY A 211 -1.78 1.37 -2.86
C GLY A 211 -2.88 1.87 -1.94
N SER A 212 -2.76 3.10 -1.46
CA SER A 212 -3.74 3.71 -0.54
C SER A 212 -5.09 3.94 -1.23
N ILE A 213 -5.09 4.39 -2.49
CA ILE A 213 -6.32 4.49 -3.30
C ILE A 213 -6.95 3.12 -3.52
N THR A 214 -6.12 2.10 -3.79
CA THR A 214 -6.59 0.72 -3.93
C THR A 214 -7.18 0.23 -2.61
N ALA A 215 -6.50 0.45 -1.49
CA ALA A 215 -6.95 0.06 -0.16
C ALA A 215 -8.30 0.69 0.19
N LEU A 216 -8.50 1.97 -0.17
CA LEU A 216 -9.78 2.68 -0.03
C LEU A 216 -10.91 1.97 -0.79
N ALA A 217 -10.64 1.49 -2.00
CA ALA A 217 -11.64 0.88 -2.87
C ALA A 217 -12.01 -0.56 -2.46
N VAL A 218 -11.05 -1.36 -1.98
CA VAL A 218 -11.25 -2.82 -1.81
C VAL A 218 -11.55 -3.26 -0.37
N ASN A 219 -11.25 -2.42 0.63
CA ASN A 219 -11.39 -2.76 2.05
C ASN A 219 -12.66 -2.19 2.69
N ASP A 220 -13.19 -2.88 3.70
CA ASP A 220 -14.41 -2.46 4.44
C ASP A 220 -14.20 -1.15 5.21
N SER A 221 -13.00 -0.96 5.78
CA SER A 221 -12.55 0.30 6.39
C SER A 221 -11.38 0.87 5.62
N GLY A 222 -11.58 1.02 4.30
CA GLY A 222 -10.56 1.41 3.34
C GLY A 222 -10.00 2.81 3.60
N ILE A 223 -10.81 3.76 4.05
CA ILE A 223 -10.34 5.11 4.40
C ILE A 223 -9.28 5.09 5.51
N VAL A 224 -9.42 4.17 6.48
CA VAL A 224 -8.45 4.01 7.57
C VAL A 224 -7.13 3.47 7.04
N ALA A 225 -7.18 2.41 6.22
CA ALA A 225 -5.98 1.84 5.58
C ALA A 225 -5.29 2.83 4.63
N ALA A 226 -6.07 3.63 3.90
CA ALA A 226 -5.55 4.64 3.01
C ALA A 226 -4.86 5.78 3.77
N ALA A 227 -5.47 6.25 4.87
CA ALA A 227 -4.89 7.27 5.75
C ALA A 227 -3.56 6.79 6.36
N THR A 228 -3.55 5.61 6.98
CA THR A 228 -2.32 5.07 7.59
C THR A 228 -1.28 4.67 6.54
N GLY A 229 -1.72 4.29 5.33
CA GLY A 229 -0.87 4.05 4.14
C GLY A 229 -0.01 5.24 3.73
N LEU A 230 -0.54 6.45 3.87
CA LEU A 230 0.18 7.68 3.52
C LEU A 230 0.98 8.27 4.67
N LEU A 231 0.87 7.74 5.89
CA LEU A 231 1.52 8.30 7.08
C LEU A 231 3.04 8.35 6.93
N PHE A 232 3.69 7.22 6.67
CA PHE A 232 5.15 7.18 6.52
C PHE A 232 5.70 8.04 5.38
N PRO A 233 5.18 7.95 4.13
CA PRO A 233 5.74 8.76 3.04
C PRO A 233 5.56 10.25 3.29
N VAL A 234 4.42 10.69 3.85
CA VAL A 234 4.16 12.11 4.12
C VAL A 234 5.02 12.63 5.26
N VAL A 235 5.06 11.91 6.39
CA VAL A 235 5.85 12.32 7.56
C VAL A 235 7.33 12.37 7.21
N LEU A 236 7.86 11.37 6.51
CA LEU A 236 9.26 11.34 6.10
C LEU A 236 9.60 12.53 5.20
N LEU A 237 8.82 12.77 4.15
CA LEU A 237 9.04 13.91 3.24
C LEU A 237 8.98 15.26 3.98
N THR A 238 8.01 15.41 4.88
CA THR A 238 7.85 16.65 5.66
C THR A 238 9.04 16.87 6.59
N MET A 239 9.52 15.83 7.28
CA MET A 239 10.70 15.90 8.14
C MET A 239 11.96 16.31 7.35
N MET A 240 12.18 15.70 6.18
CA MET A 240 13.32 16.03 5.33
C MET A 240 13.32 17.50 4.89
N ILE A 241 12.13 18.04 4.62
CA ILE A 241 11.96 19.45 4.27
C ILE A 241 12.26 20.35 5.47
N LEU A 242 11.70 20.01 6.64
CA LEU A 242 11.91 20.80 7.86
C LEU A 242 13.40 20.84 8.26
N GLU A 243 14.12 19.73 8.13
CA GLU A 243 15.57 19.70 8.34
C GLU A 243 16.30 20.64 7.37
N GLU A 244 15.92 20.64 6.09
CA GLU A 244 16.51 21.55 5.09
C GLU A 244 16.23 23.03 5.40
N TYR A 245 15.06 23.34 5.96
CA TYR A 245 14.77 24.69 6.47
C TYR A 245 15.65 25.04 7.68
N ALA A 246 15.84 24.12 8.64
CA ALA A 246 16.66 24.36 9.82
C ALA A 246 18.14 24.60 9.45
N TYR A 247 18.70 23.81 8.53
CA TYR A 247 20.11 23.96 8.10
C TYR A 247 20.37 25.26 7.33
N SER A 248 19.38 25.80 6.62
CA SER A 248 19.56 27.03 5.84
C SER A 248 19.54 28.34 6.66
N GLN A 249 19.19 28.25 7.95
CA GLN A 249 19.11 29.39 8.87
C GLN A 249 20.35 29.50 9.78
N ASN A 250 21.22 28.49 9.75
CA ASN A 250 22.54 28.47 10.40
C ASN A 250 23.64 28.68 9.35
#